data_AF-A0A2J8MAY5-F1
#
_entry.id   AF-A0A2J8MAY5-F1
#
_cell.length_a   1.000
_cell.length_b   1.000
_cell.length_c   1.000
_cell.angle_alpha   90.00
_cell.angle_beta   90.00
_cell.angle_gamma   90.00
#
_symmetry.space_group_name_H-M   'P 1'
#
loop_
_entity.id
_entity.type
_entity.pdbx_description
1 polymer ?
#
loop_
_entity_poly.entity_id
_entity_poly.type
_entity_poly.pdbx_seq_one_letter_code
_entity_poly.pdbx_strand_id
1 'polypeptide(L)'
;MGPGARLAALLAVLALGTGDPERAAARGDTFSALTSVARALAPERRLLGLLRRYLRGEEARLRDLTRFYDKVLSLHEDSTTPVANPLLAFTLIKRLQSDWRNVVHSLEASENIRALKDGYEKVEQDLPAFEDLEGAARALMRLQDVYMLNVKGLARGVFQRVTGSAITDLYSPKRLFSLTGDDCFQVGK
;
A
#
# COMPACT_ATOMS: atom_id res chain seq x y z
N MET A 1 57.36 -51.23 3.07
CA MET A 1 56.02 -51.68 2.62
C MET A 1 55.24 -52.11 3.85
N GLY A 2 54.25 -51.31 4.24
CA GLY A 2 53.37 -51.52 5.39
C GLY A 2 52.09 -50.71 5.15
N PRO A 3 50.91 -51.18 5.59
CA PRO A 3 49.61 -50.74 5.09
C PRO A 3 49.18 -49.42 5.74
N GLY A 4 49.89 -48.33 5.45
CA GLY A 4 49.62 -46.98 5.97
C GLY A 4 49.13 -45.99 4.92
N ALA A 5 48.93 -46.41 3.66
CA ALA A 5 48.73 -45.50 2.52
C ALA A 5 47.40 -45.69 1.76
N ARG A 6 46.41 -46.38 2.36
CA ARG A 6 45.09 -46.59 1.70
C ARG A 6 43.88 -46.04 2.43
N LEU A 7 44.04 -45.36 3.58
CA LEU A 7 42.94 -44.63 4.23
C LEU A 7 42.96 -43.10 4.04
N ALA A 8 44.06 -42.53 3.53
CA ALA A 8 44.12 -41.09 3.21
C ALA A 8 43.41 -40.74 1.88
N ALA A 9 43.05 -41.73 1.06
CA ALA A 9 42.30 -41.53 -0.18
C ALA A 9 40.77 -41.47 0.02
N LEU A 10 40.25 -41.76 1.23
CA LEU A 10 38.82 -41.60 1.52
C LEU A 10 38.46 -40.23 2.11
N LEU A 11 39.45 -39.43 2.51
CA LEU A 11 39.28 -38.05 2.98
C LEU A 11 39.52 -37.00 1.87
N ALA A 12 39.90 -37.42 0.66
CA ALA A 12 40.06 -36.57 -0.52
C ALA A 12 38.82 -36.55 -1.44
N VAL A 13 37.68 -37.11 -1.00
CA VAL A 13 36.37 -36.88 -1.64
C VAL A 13 35.63 -35.70 -0.98
N LEU A 14 36.21 -35.10 0.07
CA LEU A 14 35.68 -33.92 0.77
C LEU A 14 36.08 -32.58 0.12
N ALA A 15 36.62 -32.54 -1.10
CA ALA A 15 37.07 -31.30 -1.73
C ALA A 15 36.47 -30.98 -3.11
N LEU A 16 35.67 -31.86 -3.72
CA LEU A 16 35.08 -31.62 -5.05
C LEU A 16 33.70 -32.25 -5.14
N GLY A 17 32.70 -31.52 -4.64
CA GLY A 17 31.31 -31.97 -4.69
C GLY A 17 30.38 -30.82 -4.38
N THR A 18 30.03 -30.07 -5.43
CA THR A 18 28.82 -29.24 -5.57
C THR A 18 28.55 -28.28 -4.40
N GLY A 19 28.94 -27.01 -4.57
CA GLY A 19 28.18 -25.94 -3.93
C GLY A 19 26.72 -26.15 -4.32
N ASP A 20 25.88 -26.50 -3.35
CA ASP A 20 24.47 -26.82 -3.58
C ASP A 20 23.84 -25.73 -4.44
N PRO A 21 23.46 -26.02 -5.70
CA PRO A 21 22.79 -25.04 -6.55
C PRO A 21 21.49 -24.58 -5.89
N GLU A 22 20.88 -25.40 -5.04
CA GLU A 22 19.73 -25.05 -4.20
C GLU A 22 20.04 -23.98 -3.16
N ARG A 23 21.21 -24.02 -2.50
CA ARG A 23 21.59 -23.00 -1.51
C ARG A 23 22.02 -21.70 -2.18
N ALA A 24 22.68 -21.78 -3.33
CA ALA A 24 23.01 -20.62 -4.14
C ALA A 24 21.75 -19.98 -4.76
N ALA A 25 20.81 -20.79 -5.25
CA ALA A 25 19.50 -20.34 -5.73
C ALA A 25 18.65 -19.75 -4.61
N ALA A 26 18.52 -20.41 -3.45
CA ALA A 26 17.78 -19.87 -2.30
C ALA A 26 18.37 -18.55 -1.77
N ARG A 27 19.69 -18.40 -1.82
CA ARG A 27 20.37 -17.13 -1.48
C ARG A 27 20.15 -16.08 -2.57
N GLY A 28 20.21 -16.46 -3.85
CA GLY A 28 19.87 -15.59 -4.98
C GLY A 28 18.41 -15.11 -4.94
N ASP A 29 17.48 -15.99 -4.60
CA ASP A 29 16.04 -15.75 -4.52
C ASP A 29 15.68 -14.88 -3.31
N THR A 30 16.33 -15.07 -2.16
CA THR A 30 16.13 -14.21 -0.99
C THR A 30 16.68 -12.80 -1.19
N PHE A 31 17.85 -12.65 -1.83
CA PHE A 31 18.37 -11.35 -2.24
C PHE A 31 17.52 -10.71 -3.36
N SER A 32 17.00 -11.50 -4.30
CA SER A 32 16.10 -11.05 -5.36
C SER A 32 14.75 -10.57 -4.79
N ALA A 33 14.14 -11.33 -3.87
CA ALA A 33 12.86 -11.00 -3.24
C ALA A 33 12.95 -9.77 -2.33
N LEU A 34 14.00 -9.64 -1.51
CA LEU A 34 14.21 -8.44 -0.69
C LEU A 34 14.48 -7.20 -1.54
N THR A 35 15.20 -7.36 -2.66
CA THR A 35 15.41 -6.27 -3.63
C THR A 35 14.13 -5.92 -4.38
N SER A 36 13.25 -6.89 -4.65
CA SER A 36 11.92 -6.70 -5.25
C SER A 36 11.00 -5.90 -4.33
N VAL A 37 10.91 -6.26 -3.04
CA VAL A 37 10.12 -5.51 -2.05
C VAL A 37 10.66 -4.08 -1.86
N ALA A 38 11.98 -3.92 -1.81
CA ALA A 38 12.60 -2.59 -1.73
C ALA A 38 12.29 -1.72 -2.96
N ARG A 39 12.19 -2.32 -4.15
CA ARG A 39 11.74 -1.62 -5.37
C ARG A 39 10.25 -1.27 -5.30
N ALA A 40 9.39 -2.13 -4.77
CA ALA A 40 7.95 -1.88 -4.62
C ALA A 40 7.61 -0.72 -3.67
N LEU A 41 8.48 -0.42 -2.69
CA LEU A 41 8.30 0.72 -1.77
C LEU A 41 8.45 2.09 -2.45
N ALA A 42 9.19 2.18 -3.55
CA ALA A 42 9.41 3.45 -4.25
C ALA A 42 8.16 3.96 -4.98
N PRO A 43 7.44 3.14 -5.78
CA PRO A 43 6.13 3.47 -6.33
C PRO A 43 5.11 3.85 -5.25
N GLU A 44 5.05 3.10 -4.14
CA GLU A 44 4.13 3.39 -3.04
C GLU A 44 4.37 4.79 -2.45
N ARG A 45 5.63 5.16 -2.19
CA ARG A 45 5.98 6.52 -1.73
C ARG A 45 5.55 7.61 -2.72
N ARG A 46 5.67 7.35 -4.02
CA ARG A 46 5.24 8.28 -5.08
C ARG A 46 3.71 8.42 -5.10
N LEU A 47 2.97 7.32 -4.95
CA LEU A 47 1.51 7.30 -4.83
C LEU A 47 1.03 8.05 -3.58
N LEU A 48 1.67 7.86 -2.43
CA LEU A 48 1.37 8.63 -1.21
C LEU A 48 1.57 10.13 -1.43
N GLY A 49 2.62 10.52 -2.16
CA GLY A 49 2.85 11.91 -2.54
C GLY A 49 1.76 12.48 -3.45
N LEU A 50 1.26 11.70 -4.41
CA LEU A 50 0.15 12.07 -5.29
C LEU A 50 -1.16 12.22 -4.50
N LEU A 51 -1.49 11.24 -3.67
CA LEU A 51 -2.69 11.27 -2.84
C LEU A 51 -2.68 12.46 -1.87
N ARG A 52 -1.52 12.76 -1.26
CA ARG A 52 -1.38 13.93 -0.39
C ARG A 52 -1.56 15.26 -1.13
N ARG A 53 -1.24 15.33 -2.43
CA ARG A 53 -1.52 16.52 -3.25
C ARG A 53 -3.01 16.62 -3.57
N TYR A 54 -3.62 15.51 -3.96
CA TYR A 54 -5.07 15.43 -4.21
C TYR A 54 -5.88 15.86 -2.98
N LEU A 55 -5.58 15.30 -1.80
CA LEU A 55 -6.25 15.65 -0.55
C LEU A 55 -6.14 17.15 -0.24
N ARG A 56 -4.95 17.73 -0.41
CA ARG A 56 -4.76 19.18 -0.20
C ARG A 56 -5.57 20.03 -1.18
N GLY A 57 -5.71 19.59 -2.43
CA GLY A 57 -6.55 20.23 -3.43
C GLY A 57 -8.03 20.18 -3.07
N GLU A 58 -8.53 19.00 -2.69
CA GLU A 58 -9.92 18.84 -2.26
C GLU A 58 -10.23 19.61 -0.98
N GLU A 59 -9.31 19.62 -0.01
CA GLU A 59 -9.48 20.44 1.20
C GLU A 59 -9.52 21.94 0.89
N ALA A 60 -8.70 22.42 -0.06
CA ALA A 60 -8.72 23.83 -0.48
C ALA A 60 -10.06 24.19 -1.14
N ARG A 61 -10.48 23.37 -2.10
CA ARG A 61 -11.78 23.48 -2.74
C ARG A 61 -12.91 23.52 -1.71
N LEU A 62 -12.97 22.53 -0.81
CA LEU A 62 -14.02 22.46 0.22
C LEU A 62 -14.00 23.68 1.14
N ARG A 63 -12.83 24.18 1.54
CA ARG A 63 -12.73 25.42 2.34
C ARG A 63 -13.34 26.62 1.61
N ASP A 64 -13.11 26.75 0.30
CA ASP A 64 -13.66 27.86 -0.47
C ASP A 64 -15.17 27.74 -0.68
N LEU A 65 -15.68 26.51 -0.89
CA LEU A 65 -17.13 26.26 -0.90
C LEU A 65 -17.79 26.57 0.45
N THR A 66 -17.17 26.16 1.57
CA THR A 66 -17.67 26.46 2.91
C THR A 66 -17.72 27.97 3.16
N ARG A 67 -16.64 28.70 2.82
CA ARG A 67 -16.63 30.18 2.93
C ARG A 67 -17.72 30.83 2.09
N PHE A 68 -17.96 30.32 0.88
CA PHE A 68 -19.06 30.80 0.04
C PHE A 68 -20.40 30.54 0.72
N TYR A 69 -20.65 29.32 1.20
CA TYR A 69 -21.87 28.96 1.91
C TYR A 69 -22.13 29.86 3.12
N ASP A 70 -21.15 30.03 4.02
CA ASP A 70 -21.28 30.85 5.23
C ASP A 70 -21.59 32.32 4.89
N LYS A 71 -20.96 32.84 3.83
CA LYS A 71 -21.23 34.20 3.33
C LYS A 71 -22.66 34.33 2.79
N VAL A 72 -23.17 33.33 2.09
CA VAL A 72 -24.56 33.38 1.58
C VAL A 72 -25.57 33.23 2.72
N LEU A 73 -25.28 32.36 3.69
CA LEU A 73 -26.13 32.13 4.86
C LEU A 73 -26.29 33.40 5.70
N SER A 74 -25.19 34.03 6.11
CA SER A 74 -25.22 35.28 6.87
C SER A 74 -26.02 36.38 6.16
N LEU A 75 -25.80 36.57 4.85
CA LEU A 75 -26.55 37.54 4.05
C LEU A 75 -28.04 37.19 3.89
N HIS A 76 -28.44 35.93 4.14
CA HIS A 76 -29.83 35.51 4.11
C HIS A 76 -30.50 35.69 5.48
N GLU A 77 -29.82 35.33 6.57
CA GLU A 77 -30.31 35.51 7.95
C GLU A 77 -30.50 36.99 8.31
N ASP A 78 -29.62 37.87 7.83
CA ASP A 78 -29.75 39.33 8.03
C ASP A 78 -30.86 39.98 7.18
N SER A 79 -31.53 39.21 6.31
CA SER A 79 -32.44 39.71 5.27
C SER A 79 -33.93 39.53 5.56
N THR A 80 -34.40 39.87 6.77
CA THR A 80 -35.86 39.92 7.03
C THR A 80 -36.56 41.10 6.35
N THR A 81 -35.83 42.10 5.86
CA THR A 81 -36.37 43.20 5.02
C THR A 81 -35.46 43.54 3.83
N PRO A 82 -35.25 42.64 2.85
CA PRO A 82 -34.23 42.80 1.82
C PRO A 82 -34.57 43.82 0.73
N VAL A 83 -35.84 44.20 0.59
CA VAL A 83 -36.34 44.86 -0.63
C VAL A 83 -36.18 46.40 -0.60
N ALA A 84 -35.89 47.00 0.56
CA ALA A 84 -35.81 48.46 0.69
C ALA A 84 -34.44 49.07 0.31
N ASN A 85 -33.36 48.28 0.28
CA ASN A 85 -32.01 48.78 -0.01
C ASN A 85 -31.54 48.35 -1.41
N PRO A 86 -31.35 49.29 -2.36
CA PRO A 86 -30.89 48.99 -3.72
C PRO A 86 -29.54 48.26 -3.81
N LEU A 87 -28.63 48.46 -2.83
CA LEU A 87 -27.34 47.76 -2.80
C LEU A 87 -27.51 46.28 -2.40
N LEU A 88 -28.43 46.00 -1.48
CA LEU A 88 -28.77 44.61 -1.12
C LEU A 88 -29.46 43.89 -2.29
N ALA A 89 -30.36 44.58 -2.99
CA ALA A 89 -30.99 44.05 -4.20
C ALA A 89 -29.97 43.76 -5.31
N PHE A 90 -29.04 44.69 -5.58
CA PHE A 90 -27.97 44.49 -6.57
C PHE A 90 -27.07 43.30 -6.20
N THR A 91 -26.62 43.21 -4.95
CA THR A 91 -25.72 42.11 -4.53
C THR A 91 -26.42 40.75 -4.54
N LEU A 92 -27.72 40.68 -4.24
CA LEU A 92 -28.53 39.48 -4.42
C LEU A 92 -28.60 39.07 -5.89
N ILE A 93 -28.93 40.00 -6.80
CA ILE A 93 -29.01 39.73 -8.24
C ILE A 93 -27.64 39.25 -8.76
N LYS A 94 -26.55 39.93 -8.39
CA LYS A 94 -25.18 39.54 -8.76
C LYS A 94 -24.87 38.11 -8.28
N ARG A 95 -25.19 37.80 -7.01
CA ARG A 95 -24.93 36.49 -6.43
C ARG A 95 -25.66 35.38 -7.19
N LEU A 96 -26.95 35.59 -7.49
CA LEU A 96 -27.77 34.64 -8.23
C LEU A 96 -27.31 34.47 -9.68
N GLN A 97 -26.90 35.57 -10.33
CA GLN A 97 -26.55 35.54 -11.75
C GLN A 97 -25.12 35.08 -12.04
N SER A 98 -24.17 35.36 -11.14
CA SER A 98 -22.74 35.11 -11.37
C SER A 98 -22.11 34.23 -10.31
N ASP A 99 -22.25 34.55 -9.02
CA ASP A 99 -21.45 33.89 -7.99
C ASP A 99 -21.84 32.40 -7.84
N TRP A 100 -23.14 32.09 -7.81
CA TRP A 100 -23.63 30.70 -7.83
C TRP A 100 -23.22 29.95 -9.08
N ARG A 101 -23.25 30.62 -10.24
CA ARG A 101 -22.84 30.04 -11.52
C ARG A 101 -21.36 29.62 -11.47
N ASN A 102 -20.49 30.44 -10.88
CA ASN A 102 -19.07 30.12 -10.72
C ASN A 102 -18.85 28.89 -9.82
N VAL A 103 -19.64 28.74 -8.75
CA VAL A 103 -19.55 27.57 -7.86
C VAL A 103 -20.02 26.30 -8.56
N VAL A 104 -21.16 26.35 -9.24
CA VAL A 104 -21.76 25.16 -9.91
C VAL A 104 -20.94 24.70 -11.12
N HIS A 105 -20.39 25.64 -11.89
CA HIS A 105 -19.58 25.32 -13.07
C HIS A 105 -18.07 25.25 -12.78
N SER A 106 -17.67 25.26 -11.50
CA SER A 106 -16.27 25.04 -11.15
C SER A 106 -15.80 23.66 -11.62
N LEU A 107 -14.70 23.63 -12.35
CA LEU A 107 -14.06 22.39 -12.82
C LEU A 107 -13.03 21.84 -11.82
N GLU A 108 -12.82 22.53 -10.71
CA GLU A 108 -11.74 22.24 -9.76
C GLU A 108 -11.78 20.79 -9.25
N ALA A 109 -12.96 20.25 -8.95
CA ALA A 109 -13.11 18.84 -8.55
C ALA A 109 -12.62 17.87 -9.64
N SER A 110 -12.99 18.16 -10.90
CA SER A 110 -12.64 17.35 -12.05
C SER A 110 -11.15 17.46 -12.38
N GLU A 111 -10.57 18.64 -12.19
CA GLU A 111 -9.14 18.89 -12.38
C GLU A 111 -8.30 18.19 -11.31
N ASN A 112 -8.71 18.27 -10.04
CA ASN A 112 -8.03 17.59 -8.94
C ASN A 112 -7.98 16.07 -9.15
N ILE A 113 -9.11 15.44 -9.47
CA ILE A 113 -9.16 13.99 -9.70
C ILE A 113 -8.41 13.59 -10.97
N ARG A 114 -8.45 14.42 -12.03
CA ARG A 114 -7.69 14.18 -13.26
C ARG A 114 -6.19 14.19 -12.97
N ALA A 115 -5.69 15.17 -12.22
CA ALA A 115 -4.29 15.23 -11.84
C ALA A 115 -3.83 14.00 -11.02
N LEU A 116 -4.71 13.42 -10.20
CA LEU A 116 -4.44 12.17 -9.50
C LEU A 116 -4.35 10.98 -10.47
N LYS A 117 -5.30 10.86 -11.40
CA LYS A 117 -5.33 9.79 -12.42
C LYS A 117 -4.10 9.84 -13.32
N ASP A 118 -3.79 10.99 -13.90
CA ASP A 118 -2.61 11.20 -14.75
C ASP A 118 -1.31 10.91 -14.00
N GLY A 119 -1.30 11.14 -12.68
CA GLY A 119 -0.18 10.80 -11.82
C GLY A 119 -0.05 9.30 -11.58
N TYR A 120 -1.17 8.60 -11.40
CA TYR A 120 -1.22 7.15 -11.20
C TYR A 120 -0.77 6.39 -12.46
N GLU A 121 -1.25 6.79 -13.64
CA GLU A 121 -0.89 6.17 -14.93
C GLU A 121 0.64 6.15 -15.16
N LYS A 122 1.34 7.19 -14.67
CA LYS A 122 2.81 7.28 -14.74
C LYS A 122 3.58 6.40 -13.75
N VAL A 123 2.87 5.78 -12.81
CA VAL A 123 3.43 4.87 -11.79
C VAL A 123 2.96 3.44 -12.03
N GLU A 124 1.85 3.26 -12.75
CA GLU A 124 1.20 1.97 -12.98
C GLU A 124 2.16 0.90 -13.54
N GLN A 125 3.06 1.28 -14.44
CA GLN A 125 4.06 0.37 -15.02
C GLN A 125 5.09 -0.13 -14.01
N ASP A 126 5.30 0.60 -12.91
CA ASP A 126 6.26 0.23 -11.86
C ASP A 126 5.59 -0.62 -10.75
N LEU A 127 4.27 -0.84 -10.82
CA LEU A 127 3.52 -1.59 -9.80
C LEU A 127 3.63 -3.11 -10.03
N PRO A 128 3.63 -3.91 -8.95
CA PRO A 128 3.58 -5.37 -9.07
C PRO A 128 2.34 -5.83 -9.85
N ALA A 129 2.53 -6.86 -10.68
CA ALA A 129 1.43 -7.47 -11.41
C ALA A 129 0.59 -8.37 -10.49
N PHE A 130 -0.60 -8.76 -10.98
CA PHE A 130 -1.44 -9.71 -10.27
C PHE A 130 -0.73 -11.05 -10.00
N GLU A 131 0.13 -11.50 -10.92
CA GLU A 131 0.93 -12.72 -10.78
C GLU A 131 1.91 -12.66 -9.61
N ASP A 132 2.46 -11.47 -9.30
CA ASP A 132 3.36 -11.28 -8.16
C ASP A 132 2.61 -11.47 -6.84
N LEU A 133 1.35 -11.02 -6.77
CA LEU A 133 0.48 -11.22 -5.61
C LEU A 133 0.18 -12.71 -5.39
N GLU A 134 -0.23 -13.43 -6.45
CA GLU A 134 -0.48 -14.87 -6.38
C GLU A 134 0.81 -15.67 -6.06
N GLY A 135 1.95 -15.21 -6.57
CA GLY A 135 3.26 -15.77 -6.23
C GLY A 135 3.59 -15.62 -4.75
N ALA A 136 3.35 -14.43 -4.19
CA ALA A 136 3.53 -14.15 -2.76
C ALA A 136 2.60 -14.99 -1.88
N ALA A 137 1.32 -15.12 -2.24
CA ALA A 137 0.36 -15.97 -1.54
C ALA A 137 0.80 -17.43 -1.52
N ARG A 138 1.19 -17.99 -2.68
CA ARG A 138 1.72 -19.37 -2.78
C ARG A 138 3.00 -19.56 -1.99
N ALA A 139 3.89 -18.58 -1.95
CA ALA A 139 5.10 -18.63 -1.14
C ALA A 139 4.77 -18.70 0.36
N LEU A 140 3.78 -17.92 0.83
CA LEU A 140 3.30 -17.97 2.22
C LEU A 140 2.69 -19.33 2.57
N MET A 141 1.87 -19.91 1.69
CA MET A 141 1.33 -21.26 1.88
C MET A 141 2.45 -22.30 1.97
N ARG A 142 3.43 -22.25 1.06
CA ARG A 142 4.59 -23.16 1.10
C ARG A 142 5.38 -23.03 2.40
N LEU A 143 5.58 -21.82 2.91
CA LEU A 143 6.23 -21.63 4.22
C LEU A 143 5.42 -22.25 5.35
N GLN A 144 4.10 -22.11 5.31
CA GLN A 144 3.20 -22.71 6.29
C GLN A 144 3.27 -24.25 6.25
N ASP A 145 3.27 -24.86 5.06
CA ASP A 145 3.36 -26.32 4.88
C ASP A 145 4.73 -26.87 5.30
N VAL A 146 5.83 -26.29 4.80
CA VAL A 146 7.20 -26.79 5.05
C VAL A 146 7.59 -26.68 6.52
N TYR A 147 7.18 -25.60 7.19
CA TYR A 147 7.55 -25.37 8.59
C TYR A 147 6.44 -25.74 9.58
N MET A 148 5.30 -26.25 9.12
CA MET A 148 4.12 -26.54 9.94
C MET A 148 3.75 -25.34 10.83
N LEU A 149 3.66 -24.17 10.20
CA LEU A 149 3.40 -22.92 10.92
C LEU A 149 1.95 -22.87 11.42
N ASN A 150 1.76 -22.33 12.62
CA ASN A 150 0.46 -22.02 13.16
C ASN A 150 -0.19 -20.88 12.36
N VAL A 151 -1.32 -21.16 11.72
CA VAL A 151 -2.07 -20.18 10.91
C VAL A 151 -2.47 -18.95 11.72
N LYS A 152 -2.84 -19.11 13.01
CA LYS A 152 -3.16 -17.97 13.89
C LYS A 152 -1.95 -17.10 14.21
N GLY A 153 -0.76 -17.68 14.24
CA GLY A 153 0.49 -16.94 14.38
C GLY A 153 0.81 -16.22 13.07
N LEU A 154 0.76 -16.95 11.95
CA LEU A 154 1.06 -16.47 10.61
C LEU A 154 0.20 -15.25 10.23
N ALA A 155 -1.11 -15.30 10.51
CA ALA A 155 -2.02 -14.19 10.27
C ALA A 155 -1.66 -12.92 11.07
N ARG A 156 -0.91 -13.05 12.17
CA ARG A 156 -0.40 -11.95 13.00
C ARG A 156 1.08 -11.61 12.69
N GLY A 157 1.62 -12.17 11.62
CA GLY A 157 3.01 -11.99 11.22
C GLY A 157 4.02 -12.72 12.10
N VAL A 158 3.58 -13.60 13.00
CA VAL A 158 4.44 -14.36 13.92
C VAL A 158 4.58 -15.79 13.40
N PHE A 159 5.79 -16.21 13.06
CA PHE A 159 5.99 -17.56 12.53
C PHE A 159 6.29 -18.47 13.70
N GLN A 160 5.27 -19.20 14.14
CA GLN A 160 5.35 -20.14 15.26
C GLN A 160 5.10 -21.55 14.74
N ARG A 161 5.90 -22.51 15.17
CA ARG A 161 5.61 -23.93 14.97
C ARG A 161 4.97 -24.49 16.24
N VAL A 162 3.95 -25.33 16.07
CA VAL A 162 3.32 -26.05 17.18
C VAL A 162 3.65 -27.52 17.02
N THR A 163 4.31 -28.11 18.02
CA THR A 163 4.64 -29.55 18.04
C THR A 163 4.19 -30.11 19.39
N GLY A 164 3.06 -30.84 19.41
CA GLY A 164 2.42 -31.25 20.66
C GLY A 164 1.93 -30.03 21.45
N SER A 165 2.36 -29.92 22.71
CA SER A 165 2.08 -28.76 23.58
C SER A 165 3.14 -27.65 23.52
N ALA A 166 4.24 -27.86 22.79
CA ALA A 166 5.32 -26.89 22.68
C ALA A 166 5.07 -25.94 21.51
N ILE A 167 5.18 -24.63 21.79
CA ILE A 167 5.17 -23.56 20.78
C ILE A 167 6.60 -23.07 20.62
N THR A 168 7.12 -23.11 19.40
CA THR A 168 8.46 -22.60 19.07
C THR A 168 8.33 -21.39 18.16
N ASP A 169 8.80 -20.24 18.62
CA ASP A 169 8.86 -19.02 17.82
C ASP A 169 10.05 -19.08 16.87
N LEU A 170 9.78 -19.11 15.56
CA LEU A 170 10.78 -19.08 14.50
C LEU A 170 11.08 -17.65 14.05
N TYR A 171 10.06 -16.79 14.07
CA TYR A 171 10.19 -15.37 13.79
C TYR A 171 9.09 -14.58 14.51
N SER A 172 9.47 -13.45 15.10
CA SER A 172 8.55 -12.52 15.72
C SER A 172 8.95 -11.08 15.35
N PRO A 173 8.07 -10.32 14.68
CA PRO A 173 8.38 -8.96 14.25
C PRO A 173 8.34 -7.99 15.43
N LYS A 174 9.12 -6.91 15.36
CA LYS A 174 9.11 -5.83 16.38
C LYS A 174 7.76 -5.12 16.49
N ARG A 175 6.97 -5.14 15.42
CA ARG A 175 5.59 -4.65 15.38
C ARG A 175 4.72 -5.76 14.82
N LEU A 176 3.69 -6.12 15.57
CA LEU A 176 2.68 -7.05 15.09
C LEU A 176 1.91 -6.41 13.94
N PHE A 177 1.66 -7.21 12.91
CA PHE A 177 0.83 -6.85 11.77
C PHE A 177 -0.17 -7.97 11.59
N SER A 178 -1.45 -7.63 11.44
CA SER A 178 -2.50 -8.63 11.23
C SER A 178 -3.02 -8.55 9.81
N LEU A 179 -3.05 -9.67 9.13
CA LEU A 179 -3.84 -9.84 7.91
C LEU A 179 -5.32 -9.66 8.24
N THR A 180 -6.05 -9.07 7.30
CA THR A 180 -7.51 -8.98 7.36
C THR A 180 -8.14 -10.34 6.97
N GLY A 181 -9.46 -10.47 7.14
CA GLY A 181 -10.18 -11.66 6.70
C GLY A 181 -10.06 -11.90 5.19
N ASP A 182 -10.12 -10.83 4.40
CA ASP A 182 -9.98 -10.87 2.95
C ASP A 182 -8.56 -11.29 2.53
N ASP A 183 -7.53 -10.77 3.22
CA ASP A 183 -6.15 -11.16 2.98
C ASP A 183 -5.93 -12.65 3.30
N CYS A 184 -6.49 -13.15 4.41
CA CYS A 184 -6.42 -14.57 4.76
C CYS A 184 -7.11 -15.45 3.71
N PHE A 185 -8.24 -14.99 3.17
CA PHE A 185 -8.94 -15.68 2.09
C PHE A 185 -8.11 -15.71 0.80
N GLN A 186 -7.47 -14.58 0.43
CA GLN A 186 -6.58 -14.53 -0.74
C GLN A 186 -5.37 -15.45 -0.61
N VAL A 187 -4.80 -15.57 0.60
CA VAL A 187 -3.66 -16.48 0.83
C VAL A 187 -4.08 -17.94 0.76
N GLY A 188 -5.29 -18.29 1.21
CA GLY A 188 -5.77 -19.67 1.27
C GLY A 188 -6.51 -20.17 0.02
N LYS A 189 -6.57 -19.37 -1.04
CA LYS A 189 -7.20 -19.72 -2.32
C LYS A 189 -6.31 -20.67 -3.14
#